data_AF-A0A285N3F9-F1
#
_entry.id   AF-A0A285N3F9-F1
#
_cell.length_a   1.000
_cell.length_b   1.000
_cell.length_c   1.000
_cell.angle_alpha   90.00
_cell.angle_beta   90.00
_cell.angle_gamma   90.00
#
_symmetry.space_group_name_H-M   'P 1'
#
loop_
_entity.id
_entity.type
_entity.pdbx_description
1 polymer ?
#
loop_
_entity_poly.entity_id
_entity_poly.type
_entity_poly.pdbx_seq_one_letter_code
_entity_poly.pdbx_strand_id
1 'polypeptide(L)'
;MATATAANRIEGTDGKDVLVGTSGNDLIIGGASADKLTGGAGADTFRFTDISDSYRTATKSFADLITDFDPGQDTVDIADLGFKGLGNGLDGTLAVRYNAETDRTYLKSFEADADGNRFEIGFEGNLLGALNESNVLFERLILGTDGNDRLTGTDANETFVGGLGRDVLTGNGGANVFRYDDLLDSYRNYSQADGNHGDRIKDFNVSADRIDVSALGFTGLGSGHDNTLDIVLNESGTRTYVKSRDLDADGNRFEIALHGDFIGQLSANNFVFASTSSTQSEAGNAATAQAAVVAPEIEVVGLAHHEAIA
;
A
#
# COMPACT_ATOMS: atom_id res chain seq x y z
N MET A 1 11.70 -8.50 -39.76
CA MET A 1 11.57 -7.12 -39.27
C MET A 1 10.14 -6.96 -38.82
N ALA A 2 9.81 -7.27 -37.56
CA ALA A 2 8.52 -6.91 -37.01
C ALA A 2 8.56 -5.39 -36.82
N THR A 3 7.74 -4.65 -37.55
CA THR A 3 7.50 -3.24 -37.27
C THR A 3 6.92 -3.16 -35.87
N ALA A 4 7.68 -2.65 -34.91
CA ALA A 4 7.12 -2.29 -33.61
C ALA A 4 6.01 -1.26 -33.89
N THR A 5 4.77 -1.68 -33.69
CA THR A 5 3.59 -0.83 -33.78
C THR A 5 3.64 0.19 -32.64
N ALA A 6 3.19 1.41 -32.94
CA ALA A 6 3.31 2.51 -32.00
C ALA A 6 2.43 2.24 -30.77
N ALA A 7 3.00 2.46 -29.59
CA ALA A 7 2.26 2.61 -28.34
C ALA A 7 1.37 3.85 -28.43
N ASN A 8 0.07 3.70 -28.18
CA ASN A 8 -0.90 4.78 -28.23
C ASN A 8 -1.51 5.03 -26.85
N ARG A 9 -1.95 6.26 -26.63
CA ARG A 9 -2.83 6.61 -25.53
C ARG A 9 -4.25 6.71 -26.09
N ILE A 10 -5.14 5.87 -25.60
CA ILE A 10 -6.52 5.75 -26.05
C ILE A 10 -7.41 6.10 -24.86
N GLU A 11 -8.20 7.16 -25.02
CA GLU A 11 -9.13 7.65 -23.99
C GLU A 11 -10.54 7.60 -24.55
N GLY A 12 -11.46 7.07 -23.76
CA GLY A 12 -12.89 7.18 -24.00
C GLY A 12 -13.46 8.50 -23.48
N THR A 13 -14.76 8.48 -23.21
CA THR A 13 -15.54 9.62 -22.74
C THR A 13 -16.18 9.28 -21.40
N ASP A 14 -16.98 10.18 -20.84
CA ASP A 14 -17.78 9.87 -19.65
C ASP A 14 -18.97 8.93 -19.95
N GLY A 15 -19.19 8.60 -21.23
CA GLY A 15 -20.27 7.75 -21.72
C GLY A 15 -19.83 6.30 -21.89
N LYS A 16 -20.77 5.43 -22.29
CA LYS A 16 -20.44 4.03 -22.57
C LYS A 16 -19.66 3.90 -23.87
N ASP A 17 -18.43 3.47 -23.77
CA ASP A 17 -17.51 3.35 -24.89
C ASP A 17 -17.12 1.89 -25.20
N VAL A 18 -16.73 1.68 -26.45
CA VAL A 18 -16.10 0.45 -26.91
C VAL A 18 -14.75 0.83 -27.47
N LEU A 19 -13.70 0.62 -26.68
CA LEU A 19 -12.34 0.98 -27.03
C LEU A 19 -11.58 -0.27 -27.48
N VAL A 20 -10.89 -0.14 -28.60
CA VAL A 20 -10.06 -1.19 -29.18
C VAL A 20 -8.70 -0.60 -29.47
N GLY A 21 -7.69 -1.16 -28.80
CA GLY A 21 -6.29 -0.86 -29.02
C GLY A 21 -5.75 -1.49 -30.30
N THR A 22 -4.44 -1.56 -30.36
CA THR A 22 -3.69 -1.84 -31.58
C THR A 22 -2.87 -3.12 -31.41
N SER A 23 -1.68 -3.16 -32.00
CA SER A 23 -0.72 -4.26 -31.77
C SER A 23 0.54 -3.74 -31.07
N GLY A 24 0.54 -2.48 -30.63
CA GLY A 24 1.58 -1.89 -29.80
C GLY A 24 1.13 -1.86 -28.35
N ASN A 25 2.04 -1.48 -27.45
CA ASN A 25 1.76 -1.38 -26.02
C ASN A 25 0.92 -0.13 -25.73
N ASP A 26 -0.39 -0.27 -25.66
CA ASP A 26 -1.33 0.83 -25.55
C ASP A 26 -1.68 1.14 -24.09
N LEU A 27 -1.91 2.42 -23.80
CA LEU A 27 -2.49 2.91 -22.54
C LEU A 27 -3.95 3.25 -22.80
N ILE A 28 -4.87 2.47 -22.20
CA ILE A 28 -6.31 2.58 -22.40
C ILE A 28 -6.98 3.09 -21.13
N ILE A 29 -7.74 4.18 -21.27
CA ILE A 29 -8.56 4.78 -20.21
C ILE A 29 -9.99 4.81 -20.72
N GLY A 30 -10.89 4.05 -20.09
CA GLY A 30 -12.32 4.01 -20.45
C GLY A 30 -12.98 5.37 -20.23
N GLY A 31 -12.80 5.89 -19.01
CA GLY A 31 -13.54 7.05 -18.53
C GLY A 31 -14.62 6.59 -17.57
N ALA A 32 -15.66 7.38 -17.41
CA ALA A 32 -16.80 7.02 -16.57
C ALA A 32 -17.80 6.14 -17.36
N SER A 33 -18.75 5.54 -16.62
CA SER A 33 -19.78 4.63 -17.13
C SER A 33 -19.34 3.17 -17.23
N ALA A 34 -19.62 2.47 -18.31
CA ALA A 34 -19.50 1.02 -18.35
C ALA A 34 -19.04 0.62 -19.74
N ASP A 35 -17.73 0.44 -19.84
CA ASP A 35 -17.02 0.38 -21.10
C ASP A 35 -16.59 -1.04 -21.43
N LYS A 36 -16.37 -1.27 -22.73
CA LYS A 36 -15.75 -2.50 -23.23
C LYS A 36 -14.37 -2.14 -23.77
N LEU A 37 -13.34 -2.62 -23.08
CA LEU A 37 -11.95 -2.30 -23.37
C LEU A 37 -11.26 -3.53 -23.98
N THR A 38 -10.57 -3.33 -25.08
CA THR A 38 -9.81 -4.36 -25.79
C THR A 38 -8.40 -3.82 -26.03
N GLY A 39 -7.37 -4.48 -25.50
CA GLY A 39 -5.97 -4.06 -25.65
C GLY A 39 -5.45 -4.31 -27.06
N GLY A 40 -5.74 -5.51 -27.58
CA GLY A 40 -5.21 -6.03 -28.81
C GLY A 40 -3.98 -6.89 -28.53
N ALA A 41 -2.90 -6.67 -29.28
CA ALA A 41 -1.64 -7.36 -29.04
C ALA A 41 -0.62 -6.39 -28.47
N GLY A 42 0.31 -6.88 -27.66
CA GLY A 42 1.28 -6.03 -26.99
C GLY A 42 1.16 -6.19 -25.48
N ALA A 43 1.93 -5.40 -24.75
CA ALA A 43 1.78 -5.26 -23.31
C ALA A 43 0.96 -4.00 -23.03
N ASP A 44 -0.34 -4.16 -22.82
CA ASP A 44 -1.28 -3.06 -22.69
C ASP A 44 -1.49 -2.67 -21.21
N THR A 45 -1.82 -1.40 -20.98
CA THR A 45 -2.12 -0.86 -19.65
C THR A 45 -3.54 -0.30 -19.61
N PHE A 46 -4.41 -0.91 -18.82
CA PHE A 46 -5.76 -0.42 -18.56
C PHE A 46 -5.77 0.43 -17.30
N ARG A 47 -5.95 1.75 -17.43
CA ARG A 47 -5.81 2.69 -16.33
C ARG A 47 -7.16 3.23 -15.84
N PHE A 48 -7.32 3.24 -14.52
CA PHE A 48 -8.45 3.80 -13.80
C PHE A 48 -7.93 4.80 -12.77
N THR A 49 -8.46 6.02 -12.81
CA THR A 49 -7.97 7.15 -12.00
C THR A 49 -8.93 7.55 -10.90
N ASP A 50 -10.21 7.19 -11.01
CA ASP A 50 -11.23 7.44 -9.99
C ASP A 50 -12.11 6.19 -9.78
N ILE A 51 -12.66 6.01 -8.58
CA ILE A 51 -13.57 4.87 -8.30
C ILE A 51 -14.80 4.94 -9.22
N SER A 52 -15.25 6.14 -9.58
CA SER A 52 -16.38 6.36 -10.49
C SER A 52 -16.11 5.93 -11.94
N ASP A 53 -14.85 5.66 -12.32
CA ASP A 53 -14.51 5.11 -13.63
C ASP A 53 -15.10 3.70 -13.79
N SER A 54 -15.01 2.85 -12.76
CA SER A 54 -15.51 1.47 -12.82
C SER A 54 -16.00 0.96 -11.47
N TYR A 55 -17.32 0.94 -11.28
CA TYR A 55 -17.92 0.63 -9.98
C TYR A 55 -19.24 -0.13 -10.04
N ARG A 56 -19.62 -0.65 -8.88
CA ARG A 56 -20.89 -1.32 -8.64
C ARG A 56 -21.52 -0.85 -7.35
N THR A 57 -22.81 -0.56 -7.42
CA THR A 57 -23.66 -0.26 -6.26
C THR A 57 -24.38 -1.53 -5.79
N ALA A 58 -25.24 -1.42 -4.79
CA ALA A 58 -26.09 -2.55 -4.37
C ALA A 58 -27.07 -3.02 -5.47
N THR A 59 -27.42 -2.15 -6.43
CA THR A 59 -28.51 -2.41 -7.38
C THR A 59 -28.12 -2.29 -8.86
N LYS A 60 -27.01 -1.63 -9.17
CA LYS A 60 -26.54 -1.37 -10.54
C LYS A 60 -25.04 -1.63 -10.65
N SER A 61 -24.62 -2.04 -11.84
CA SER A 61 -23.21 -2.18 -12.22
C SER A 61 -22.90 -1.18 -13.33
N PHE A 62 -21.84 -0.42 -13.10
CA PHE A 62 -21.12 0.47 -14.02
C PHE A 62 -19.66 -0.01 -14.06
N ALA A 63 -19.48 -1.33 -14.11
CA ALA A 63 -18.17 -1.95 -14.11
C ALA A 63 -17.74 -2.14 -15.56
N ASP A 64 -16.51 -1.75 -15.84
CA ASP A 64 -15.87 -1.94 -17.13
C ASP A 64 -15.56 -3.41 -17.37
N LEU A 65 -15.46 -3.75 -18.66
CA LEU A 65 -15.15 -5.08 -19.12
C LEU A 65 -13.93 -5.05 -20.05
N ILE A 66 -12.82 -5.60 -19.56
CA ILE A 66 -11.63 -5.87 -20.37
C ILE A 66 -11.81 -7.23 -21.05
N THR A 67 -11.58 -7.31 -22.35
CA THR A 67 -12.07 -8.43 -23.18
C THR A 67 -11.01 -9.40 -23.65
N ASP A 68 -9.74 -9.01 -23.61
CA ASP A 68 -8.62 -9.80 -24.15
C ASP A 68 -7.38 -9.74 -23.26
N PHE A 69 -7.56 -9.46 -21.97
CA PHE A 69 -6.47 -9.33 -21.00
C PHE A 69 -5.52 -10.54 -21.02
N ASP A 70 -4.27 -10.32 -21.40
CA ASP A 70 -3.19 -11.30 -21.33
C ASP A 70 -2.40 -11.12 -20.02
N PRO A 71 -2.59 -11.98 -19.00
CA PRO A 71 -1.87 -11.88 -17.73
C PRO A 71 -0.35 -12.09 -17.86
N GLY A 72 0.15 -12.52 -19.02
CA GLY A 72 1.58 -12.61 -19.29
C GLY A 72 2.25 -11.27 -19.63
N GLN A 73 1.48 -10.25 -20.04
CA GLN A 73 2.02 -8.96 -20.52
C GLN A 73 1.22 -7.74 -20.05
N ASP A 74 -0.09 -7.87 -19.93
CA ASP A 74 -0.97 -6.75 -19.64
C ASP A 74 -0.98 -6.39 -18.15
N THR A 75 -1.25 -5.10 -17.92
CA THR A 75 -1.30 -4.51 -16.58
C THR A 75 -2.57 -3.69 -16.40
N VAL A 76 -3.10 -3.70 -15.19
CA VAL A 76 -4.18 -2.82 -14.74
C VAL A 76 -3.57 -1.78 -13.81
N ASP A 77 -3.65 -0.51 -14.18
CA ASP A 77 -3.14 0.62 -13.41
C ASP A 77 -4.28 1.26 -12.61
N ILE A 78 -4.23 1.05 -11.29
CA ILE A 78 -5.21 1.54 -10.32
C ILE A 78 -4.51 2.28 -9.18
N ALA A 79 -3.28 2.77 -9.42
CA ALA A 79 -2.46 3.38 -8.38
C ALA A 79 -3.15 4.59 -7.72
N ASP A 80 -3.95 5.31 -8.52
CA ASP A 80 -4.67 6.50 -8.07
C ASP A 80 -5.87 6.18 -7.15
N LEU A 81 -6.31 4.92 -7.09
CA LEU A 81 -7.48 4.51 -6.30
C LEU A 81 -7.18 4.21 -4.83
N GLY A 82 -5.90 4.09 -4.46
CA GLY A 82 -5.48 3.89 -3.06
C GLY A 82 -5.71 2.48 -2.49
N PHE A 83 -5.85 1.47 -3.36
CA PHE A 83 -5.87 0.07 -2.92
C PHE A 83 -4.47 -0.42 -2.58
N LYS A 84 -4.35 -1.25 -1.55
CA LYS A 84 -3.06 -1.71 -1.01
C LYS A 84 -2.52 -2.98 -1.67
N GLY A 85 -3.35 -3.71 -2.40
CA GLY A 85 -2.99 -5.02 -2.93
C GLY A 85 -4.18 -5.94 -3.18
N LEU A 86 -3.87 -7.19 -3.52
CA LEU A 86 -4.86 -8.26 -3.64
C LEU A 86 -5.14 -8.92 -2.29
N GLY A 87 -6.37 -9.36 -2.08
CA GLY A 87 -6.79 -9.94 -0.80
C GLY A 87 -8.22 -10.46 -0.81
N ASN A 88 -8.89 -10.28 0.33
CA ASN A 88 -10.27 -10.72 0.51
C ASN A 88 -11.30 -9.68 0.00
N GLY A 89 -10.84 -8.51 -0.46
CA GLY A 89 -11.70 -7.42 -0.94
C GLY A 89 -12.18 -6.48 0.18
N LEU A 90 -11.54 -6.53 1.35
CA LEU A 90 -11.80 -5.68 2.53
C LEU A 90 -10.49 -5.02 3.00
N ASP A 91 -10.59 -4.04 3.89
CA ASP A 91 -9.47 -3.31 4.51
C ASP A 91 -8.53 -2.61 3.49
N GLY A 92 -9.09 -2.18 2.35
CA GLY A 92 -8.37 -1.56 1.24
C GLY A 92 -7.71 -2.56 0.27
N THR A 93 -8.12 -3.83 0.28
CA THR A 93 -7.64 -4.85 -0.69
C THR A 93 -8.69 -5.14 -1.77
N LEU A 94 -8.27 -5.74 -2.88
CA LEU A 94 -9.16 -6.21 -3.95
C LEU A 94 -9.22 -7.74 -4.03
N ALA A 95 -10.41 -8.29 -4.17
CA ALA A 95 -10.63 -9.71 -4.36
C ALA A 95 -10.68 -10.08 -5.85
N VAL A 96 -9.96 -11.14 -6.22
CA VAL A 96 -10.12 -11.79 -7.53
C VAL A 96 -11.20 -12.87 -7.43
N ARG A 97 -12.26 -12.76 -8.24
CA ARG A 97 -13.42 -13.67 -8.21
C ARG A 97 -13.81 -14.11 -9.62
N TYR A 98 -13.78 -15.41 -9.87
CA TYR A 98 -14.27 -15.97 -11.12
C TYR A 98 -15.76 -16.36 -11.02
N ASN A 99 -16.55 -16.01 -12.03
CA ASN A 99 -17.92 -16.43 -12.23
C ASN A 99 -18.03 -17.33 -13.47
N ALA A 100 -18.28 -18.61 -13.22
CA ALA A 100 -18.39 -19.63 -14.27
C ALA A 100 -19.65 -19.50 -15.14
N GLU A 101 -20.71 -18.82 -14.68
CA GLU A 101 -21.94 -18.64 -15.46
C GLU A 101 -21.75 -17.64 -16.60
N THR A 102 -20.97 -16.60 -16.34
CA THR A 102 -20.69 -15.52 -17.30
C THR A 102 -19.33 -15.67 -17.97
N ASP A 103 -18.54 -16.67 -17.56
CA ASP A 103 -17.13 -16.85 -17.92
C ASP A 103 -16.34 -15.55 -17.77
N ARG A 104 -16.39 -14.98 -16.56
CA ARG A 104 -15.72 -13.70 -16.24
C ARG A 104 -14.99 -13.75 -14.93
N THR A 105 -13.83 -13.13 -14.90
CA THR A 105 -13.09 -12.85 -13.68
C THR A 105 -13.35 -11.41 -13.26
N TYR A 106 -13.46 -11.15 -11.97
CA TYR A 106 -13.68 -9.84 -11.41
C TYR A 106 -12.56 -9.49 -10.46
N LEU A 107 -12.04 -8.28 -10.58
CA LEU A 107 -11.22 -7.64 -9.57
C LEU A 107 -12.09 -6.62 -8.85
N LYS A 108 -12.36 -6.82 -7.55
CA LYS A 108 -13.39 -6.04 -6.85
C LYS A 108 -13.11 -5.77 -5.38
N SER A 109 -13.57 -4.61 -4.93
CA SER A 109 -13.72 -4.29 -3.51
C SER A 109 -15.12 -4.69 -3.02
N PHE A 110 -15.22 -5.11 -1.76
CA PHE A 110 -16.49 -5.28 -1.06
C PHE A 110 -16.83 -4.07 -0.18
N GLU A 111 -15.89 -3.15 -0.01
CA GLU A 111 -16.05 -1.92 0.76
C GLU A 111 -16.63 -0.82 -0.11
N ALA A 112 -17.75 -0.27 0.34
CA ALA A 112 -18.39 0.84 -0.35
C ALA A 112 -17.82 2.18 0.13
N ASP A 113 -17.65 3.11 -0.79
CA ASP A 113 -17.33 4.50 -0.48
C ASP A 113 -18.52 5.23 0.18
N ALA A 114 -18.36 6.54 0.43
CA ALA A 114 -19.40 7.38 1.03
C ALA A 114 -20.70 7.44 0.20
N ASP A 115 -20.62 7.20 -1.11
CA ASP A 115 -21.74 7.22 -2.05
C ASP A 115 -22.33 5.82 -2.30
N GLY A 116 -21.76 4.77 -1.68
CA GLY A 116 -22.21 3.39 -1.81
C GLY A 116 -21.63 2.65 -3.01
N ASN A 117 -20.60 3.20 -3.65
CA ASN A 117 -19.91 2.61 -4.80
C ASN A 117 -18.81 1.67 -4.33
N ARG A 118 -18.69 0.52 -5.00
CA ARG A 118 -17.60 -0.44 -4.82
C ARG A 118 -16.86 -0.56 -6.13
N PHE A 119 -15.55 -0.38 -6.11
CA PHE A 119 -14.73 -0.61 -7.29
C PHE A 119 -14.87 -2.06 -7.78
N GLU A 120 -15.09 -2.24 -9.08
CA GLU A 120 -15.22 -3.55 -9.73
C GLU A 120 -14.79 -3.43 -11.18
N ILE A 121 -13.85 -4.27 -11.64
CA ILE A 121 -13.51 -4.47 -13.05
C ILE A 121 -13.83 -5.90 -13.42
N GLY A 122 -14.41 -6.10 -14.61
CA GLY A 122 -14.60 -7.42 -15.22
C GLY A 122 -13.53 -7.73 -16.27
N PHE A 123 -13.15 -9.00 -16.36
CA PHE A 123 -12.30 -9.56 -17.40
C PHE A 123 -13.06 -10.71 -18.06
N GLU A 124 -13.06 -10.79 -19.39
CA GLU A 124 -13.55 -11.98 -20.09
C GLU A 124 -12.61 -13.18 -19.83
N GLY A 125 -13.19 -14.34 -19.52
CA GLY A 125 -12.47 -15.58 -19.24
C GLY A 125 -12.12 -15.83 -17.76
N ASN A 126 -11.51 -17.00 -17.53
CA ASN A 126 -11.03 -17.43 -16.22
C ASN A 126 -9.55 -17.09 -16.02
N LEU A 127 -9.30 -16.02 -15.27
CA LEU A 127 -7.96 -15.58 -14.88
C LEU A 127 -7.63 -15.95 -13.43
N LEU A 128 -8.41 -16.83 -12.80
CA LEU A 128 -8.17 -17.24 -11.42
C LEU A 128 -6.81 -17.94 -11.32
N GLY A 129 -5.90 -17.38 -10.52
CA GLY A 129 -4.53 -17.87 -10.37
C GLY A 129 -3.55 -17.37 -11.44
N ALA A 130 -4.03 -16.73 -12.50
CA ALA A 130 -3.21 -16.04 -13.49
C ALA A 130 -3.11 -14.54 -13.17
N LEU A 131 -4.25 -13.90 -12.89
CA LEU A 131 -4.31 -12.52 -12.41
C LEU A 131 -3.77 -12.45 -10.97
N ASN A 132 -2.62 -11.82 -10.81
CA ASN A 132 -1.91 -11.69 -9.54
C ASN A 132 -1.37 -10.26 -9.36
N GLU A 133 -0.64 -10.00 -8.28
CA GLU A 133 -0.16 -8.65 -7.95
C GLU A 133 0.78 -8.07 -9.00
N SER A 134 1.48 -8.90 -9.79
CA SER A 134 2.32 -8.40 -10.90
C SER A 134 1.51 -7.78 -12.04
N ASN A 135 0.22 -8.10 -12.13
CA ASN A 135 -0.67 -7.60 -13.17
C ASN A 135 -1.41 -6.33 -12.76
N VAL A 136 -1.31 -5.93 -11.49
CA VAL A 136 -2.08 -4.80 -10.96
C VAL A 136 -1.11 -3.83 -10.31
N LEU A 137 -1.00 -2.64 -10.90
CA LEU A 137 -0.21 -1.56 -10.36
C LEU A 137 -1.04 -0.84 -9.28
N PHE A 138 -0.80 -1.22 -8.02
CA PHE A 138 -1.40 -0.60 -6.84
C PHE A 138 -0.72 0.71 -6.44
N GLU A 139 0.54 0.87 -6.82
CA GLU A 139 1.36 2.04 -6.51
C GLU A 139 2.32 2.26 -7.66
N ARG A 140 2.51 3.52 -8.08
CA ARG A 140 3.46 3.84 -9.13
C ARG A 140 4.84 4.09 -8.51
N LEU A 141 5.73 3.12 -8.68
CA LEU A 141 7.07 3.15 -8.09
C LEU A 141 8.03 4.04 -8.91
N ILE A 142 8.65 5.02 -8.25
CA ILE A 142 9.73 5.86 -8.76
C ILE A 142 11.00 5.49 -7.99
N LEU A 143 11.95 4.88 -8.71
CA LEU A 143 13.24 4.45 -8.19
C LEU A 143 14.34 5.41 -8.60
N GLY A 144 15.16 5.83 -7.64
CA GLY A 144 16.48 6.39 -7.91
C GLY A 144 17.54 5.30 -8.06
N THR A 145 18.79 5.74 -8.05
CA THR A 145 20.00 4.95 -8.27
C THR A 145 20.86 4.96 -7.00
N ASP A 146 22.09 4.45 -7.07
CA ASP A 146 23.03 4.51 -5.95
C ASP A 146 23.71 5.90 -5.81
N GLY A 147 23.24 6.92 -6.54
CA GLY A 147 23.81 8.26 -6.57
C GLY A 147 22.83 9.32 -6.10
N ASN A 148 23.32 10.56 -5.93
CA ASN A 148 22.48 11.68 -5.50
C ASN A 148 21.47 12.07 -6.59
N ASP A 149 20.23 11.66 -6.43
CA ASP A 149 19.17 11.80 -7.41
C ASP A 149 18.21 12.96 -7.13
N ARG A 150 17.47 13.33 -8.19
CA ARG A 150 16.36 14.27 -8.13
C ARG A 150 15.14 13.60 -8.72
N LEU A 151 14.30 13.05 -7.85
CA LEU A 151 13.10 12.34 -8.24
C LEU A 151 11.91 13.31 -8.13
N THR A 152 11.09 13.34 -9.17
CA THR A 152 9.90 14.19 -9.24
C THR A 152 8.74 13.37 -9.76
N GLY A 153 7.66 13.29 -8.97
CA GLY A 153 6.43 12.57 -9.29
C GLY A 153 5.48 13.40 -10.13
N THR A 154 4.24 12.94 -10.18
CA THR A 154 3.14 13.61 -10.88
C THR A 154 2.04 13.96 -9.88
N ASP A 155 0.82 14.26 -10.32
CA ASP A 155 -0.29 14.49 -9.39
C ASP A 155 -0.97 13.18 -8.93
N ALA A 156 -0.41 12.04 -9.33
CA ALA A 156 -0.87 10.69 -9.04
C ALA A 156 -0.30 10.16 -7.71
N ASN A 157 -0.82 9.03 -7.22
CA ASN A 157 -0.23 8.36 -6.05
C ASN A 157 1.03 7.59 -6.47
N GLU A 158 2.18 7.97 -5.92
CA GLU A 158 3.46 7.34 -6.24
C GLU A 158 4.24 6.92 -5.00
N THR A 159 4.99 5.83 -5.14
CA THR A 159 5.95 5.36 -4.13
C THR A 159 7.34 5.73 -4.58
N PHE A 160 8.06 6.50 -3.78
CA PHE A 160 9.43 6.90 -4.04
C PHE A 160 10.39 6.05 -3.22
N VAL A 161 11.41 5.51 -3.90
CA VAL A 161 12.58 4.89 -3.27
C VAL A 161 13.79 5.63 -3.82
N GLY A 162 14.45 6.41 -2.96
CA GLY A 162 15.62 7.22 -3.32
C GLY A 162 16.77 6.34 -3.79
N GLY A 163 17.10 5.33 -2.99
CA GLY A 163 18.25 4.47 -3.24
C GLY A 163 19.43 4.95 -2.40
N LEU A 164 20.65 4.57 -2.75
CA LEU A 164 21.81 5.09 -2.00
C LEU A 164 22.09 6.52 -2.47
N GLY A 165 22.52 7.39 -1.55
CA GLY A 165 22.97 8.70 -1.95
C GLY A 165 22.43 9.77 -1.04
N ARG A 166 22.07 10.91 -1.63
CA ARG A 166 21.49 12.02 -0.90
C ARG A 166 20.53 12.69 -1.86
N ASP A 167 19.30 12.24 -1.78
CA ASP A 167 18.34 12.44 -2.82
C ASP A 167 17.43 13.62 -2.51
N VAL A 168 16.82 14.13 -3.57
CA VAL A 168 15.78 15.15 -3.48
C VAL A 168 14.53 14.59 -4.12
N LEU A 169 13.55 14.29 -3.28
CA LEU A 169 12.28 13.68 -3.64
C LEU A 169 11.20 14.78 -3.64
N THR A 170 10.43 14.87 -4.72
CA THR A 170 9.33 15.82 -4.88
C THR A 170 8.10 15.05 -5.35
N GLY A 171 7.07 14.95 -4.50
CA GLY A 171 5.85 14.17 -4.76
C GLY A 171 4.90 14.85 -5.74
N ASN A 172 4.74 16.17 -5.64
CA ASN A 172 3.67 16.98 -6.22
C ASN A 172 2.28 16.65 -5.62
N GLY A 173 1.29 16.31 -6.44
CA GLY A 173 -0.06 15.94 -6.00
C GLY A 173 -0.13 14.50 -5.47
N GLY A 174 -1.33 13.95 -5.33
CA GLY A 174 -1.53 12.57 -4.88
C GLY A 174 -1.25 12.32 -3.39
N ALA A 175 -1.46 11.07 -2.98
CA ALA A 175 -1.06 10.51 -1.69
C ALA A 175 0.18 9.64 -1.90
N ASN A 176 1.36 10.25 -1.73
CA ASN A 176 2.63 9.62 -2.03
C ASN A 176 3.19 8.84 -0.85
N VAL A 177 3.97 7.80 -1.14
CA VAL A 177 4.70 7.01 -0.13
C VAL A 177 6.20 7.19 -0.36
N PHE A 178 6.92 7.80 0.58
CA PHE A 178 8.38 7.84 0.55
C PHE A 178 8.92 6.66 1.36
N ARG A 179 9.40 5.62 0.67
CA ARG A 179 9.79 4.34 1.29
C ARG A 179 11.31 4.23 1.41
N TYR A 180 11.75 3.81 2.59
CA TYR A 180 13.15 3.56 2.93
C TYR A 180 13.29 2.10 3.37
N ASP A 181 13.95 1.31 2.53
CA ASP A 181 14.05 -0.15 2.71
C ASP A 181 15.32 -0.56 3.47
N ASP A 182 16.37 0.27 3.44
CA ASP A 182 17.66 0.06 4.13
C ASP A 182 18.11 1.32 4.87
N LEU A 183 18.86 1.17 5.97
CA LEU A 183 19.38 2.31 6.72
C LEU A 183 20.35 3.15 5.88
N LEU A 184 21.09 2.52 4.97
CA LEU A 184 22.06 3.17 4.09
C LEU A 184 21.42 4.01 2.98
N ASP A 185 20.11 3.85 2.76
CA ASP A 185 19.31 4.68 1.85
C ASP A 185 19.38 6.15 2.30
N SER A 186 19.05 6.41 3.57
CA SER A 186 19.07 7.76 4.13
C SER A 186 19.64 7.84 5.55
N TYR A 187 20.92 8.23 5.65
CA TYR A 187 21.62 8.28 6.94
C TYR A 187 22.49 9.52 7.19
N ARG A 188 22.74 9.76 8.48
CA ARG A 188 23.68 10.77 8.97
C ARG A 188 24.70 10.19 9.94
N ASN A 189 25.97 10.28 9.59
CA ASN A 189 27.12 10.02 10.45
C ASN A 189 27.85 11.34 10.78
N TYR A 190 27.73 11.82 12.03
CA TYR A 190 28.35 13.08 12.44
C TYR A 190 29.87 12.99 12.66
N SER A 191 30.42 11.78 12.74
CA SER A 191 31.85 11.55 12.93
C SER A 191 32.61 11.56 11.62
N GLN A 192 31.91 11.51 10.48
CA GLN A 192 32.47 11.48 9.13
C GLN A 192 32.20 12.80 8.39
N ALA A 193 33.21 13.31 7.68
CA ALA A 193 33.09 14.54 6.90
C ALA A 193 32.06 14.44 5.77
N ASP A 194 31.99 13.27 5.11
CA ASP A 194 30.99 12.96 4.07
C ASP A 194 29.80 12.19 4.62
N GLY A 195 29.60 12.13 5.94
CA GLY A 195 28.55 11.30 6.53
C GLY A 195 27.14 11.86 6.35
N ASN A 196 26.84 12.69 5.36
CA ASN A 196 25.51 13.27 5.17
C ASN A 196 24.86 12.78 3.89
N HIS A 197 24.22 11.63 4.02
CA HIS A 197 23.45 10.91 3.02
C HIS A 197 21.96 10.97 3.35
N GLY A 198 21.53 12.02 4.06
CA GLY A 198 20.13 12.19 4.45
C GLY A 198 19.30 12.78 3.32
N ASP A 199 18.26 12.06 2.93
CA ASP A 199 17.34 12.43 1.86
C ASP A 199 16.47 13.63 2.19
N ARG A 200 15.98 14.28 1.14
CA ARG A 200 15.22 15.51 1.23
C ARG A 200 13.90 15.41 0.49
N ILE A 201 12.81 15.47 1.24
CA ILE A 201 11.46 15.54 0.67
C ILE A 201 11.04 17.01 0.62
N LYS A 202 10.70 17.50 -0.58
CA LYS A 202 10.57 18.94 -0.85
C LYS A 202 9.17 19.51 -0.57
N ASP A 203 8.14 18.72 -0.72
CA ASP A 203 6.74 19.14 -0.79
C ASP A 203 5.77 18.20 -0.05
N PHE A 204 6.26 17.56 1.01
CA PHE A 204 5.48 16.63 1.82
C PHE A 204 4.12 17.20 2.25
N ASN A 205 3.04 16.51 1.88
CA ASN A 205 1.67 16.85 2.23
C ASN A 205 1.18 16.01 3.41
N VAL A 206 1.08 16.62 4.59
CA VAL A 206 0.67 15.93 5.83
C VAL A 206 -0.73 15.30 5.81
N SER A 207 -1.64 15.72 4.92
CA SER A 207 -2.97 15.09 4.86
C SER A 207 -2.99 13.84 3.98
N ALA A 208 -2.12 13.76 2.98
CA ALA A 208 -2.14 12.72 1.96
C ALA A 208 -0.92 11.79 2.05
N ASP A 209 0.30 12.35 2.11
CA ASP A 209 1.55 11.60 2.00
C ASP A 209 1.88 10.79 3.24
N ARG A 210 2.66 9.74 3.02
CA ARG A 210 3.17 8.80 4.02
C ARG A 210 4.66 8.57 3.85
N ILE A 211 5.33 8.22 4.94
CA ILE A 211 6.74 7.82 4.96
C ILE A 211 6.81 6.39 5.47
N ASP A 212 7.24 5.47 4.61
CA ASP A 212 7.37 4.06 5.00
C ASP A 212 8.80 3.79 5.48
N VAL A 213 8.88 3.43 6.76
CA VAL A 213 10.11 3.08 7.47
C VAL A 213 9.97 1.71 8.15
N SER A 214 8.97 0.93 7.73
CA SER A 214 8.64 -0.34 8.35
C SER A 214 9.74 -1.39 8.17
N ALA A 215 10.40 -1.38 7.01
CA ALA A 215 11.55 -2.24 6.72
C ALA A 215 12.76 -1.95 7.65
N LEU A 216 12.91 -0.70 8.10
CA LEU A 216 13.98 -0.29 9.02
C LEU A 216 13.74 -0.73 10.47
N GLY A 217 12.54 -1.25 10.79
CA GLY A 217 12.20 -1.74 12.13
C GLY A 217 11.77 -0.67 13.14
N PHE A 218 11.53 0.57 12.70
CA PHE A 218 10.99 1.62 13.56
C PHE A 218 9.54 1.32 13.94
N THR A 219 9.19 1.55 15.20
CA THR A 219 7.89 1.16 15.77
C THR A 219 6.98 2.35 16.09
N GLY A 220 7.49 3.58 16.02
CA GLY A 220 6.70 4.76 16.30
C GLY A 220 7.50 6.07 16.36
N LEU A 221 6.80 7.15 16.72
CA LEU A 221 7.39 8.44 17.04
C LEU A 221 7.72 8.54 18.53
N GLY A 222 8.82 9.18 18.88
CA GLY A 222 9.33 9.25 20.26
C GLY A 222 10.56 10.12 20.41
N SER A 223 11.47 9.71 21.29
CA SER A 223 12.74 10.41 21.56
C SER A 223 13.82 10.16 20.51
N GLY A 224 13.55 9.27 19.55
CA GLY A 224 14.54 8.80 18.58
C GLY A 224 15.39 7.63 19.06
N HIS A 225 15.16 7.16 20.30
CA HIS A 225 15.78 5.97 20.88
C HIS A 225 14.81 4.80 20.90
N ASP A 226 15.33 3.58 21.10
CA ASP A 226 14.55 2.36 21.28
C ASP A 226 13.61 2.09 20.09
N ASN A 227 14.15 2.20 18.87
CA ASN A 227 13.42 2.05 17.60
C ASN A 227 12.27 3.05 17.42
N THR A 228 12.37 4.24 18.04
CA THR A 228 11.47 5.36 17.76
C THR A 228 12.14 6.43 16.89
N LEU A 229 11.35 7.31 16.29
CA LEU A 229 11.82 8.45 15.51
C LEU A 229 11.52 9.77 16.23
N ASP A 230 12.54 10.64 16.29
CA ASP A 230 12.46 11.99 16.82
C ASP A 230 12.19 12.98 15.67
N ILE A 231 11.37 14.00 15.95
CA ILE A 231 11.01 15.04 14.99
C ILE A 231 11.53 16.38 15.49
N VAL A 232 12.45 16.98 14.74
CA VAL A 232 13.16 18.19 15.17
C VAL A 232 13.20 19.23 14.06
N LEU A 233 12.80 20.46 14.38
CA LEU A 233 12.91 21.59 13.48
C LEU A 233 14.34 22.14 13.45
N ASN A 234 14.79 22.59 12.28
CA ASN A 234 16.06 23.30 12.16
C ASN A 234 15.97 24.71 12.78
N GLU A 235 17.12 25.29 13.13
CA GLU A 235 17.17 26.63 13.77
C GLU A 235 16.51 27.73 12.93
N SER A 236 16.51 27.58 11.60
CA SER A 236 15.89 28.56 10.69
C SER A 236 14.37 28.39 10.52
N GLY A 237 13.76 27.34 11.07
CA GLY A 237 12.35 27.00 10.86
C GLY A 237 11.96 26.56 9.44
N THR A 238 12.93 26.25 8.58
CA THR A 238 12.69 25.93 7.16
C THR A 238 12.66 24.44 6.86
N ARG A 239 13.12 23.59 7.79
CA ARG A 239 13.16 22.14 7.61
C ARG A 239 12.86 21.41 8.90
N THR A 240 12.06 20.36 8.78
CA THR A 240 11.77 19.39 9.83
C THR A 240 12.56 18.13 9.56
N TYR A 241 13.38 17.70 10.52
CA TYR A 241 14.11 16.45 10.43
C TYR A 241 13.34 15.34 11.15
N VAL A 242 13.23 14.19 10.50
CA VAL A 242 12.81 12.95 11.15
C VAL A 242 14.04 12.07 11.26
N LYS A 243 14.41 11.69 12.48
CA LYS A 243 15.68 10.99 12.72
C LYS A 243 15.62 10.02 13.87
N SER A 244 16.39 8.94 13.76
CA SER A 244 16.79 8.17 14.92
C SER A 244 17.97 8.85 15.62
N ARG A 245 18.14 8.54 16.90
CA ARG A 245 19.29 8.89 17.74
C ARG A 245 20.20 7.68 17.98
N ASP A 246 19.69 6.48 17.72
CA ASP A 246 20.45 5.24 17.86
C ASP A 246 21.41 5.08 16.70
N LEU A 247 22.60 4.58 17.01
CA LEU A 247 23.67 4.39 16.06
C LEU A 247 23.74 2.91 15.66
N ASP A 248 24.00 2.66 14.38
CA ASP A 248 24.42 1.34 13.92
C ASP A 248 25.89 1.06 14.29
N ALA A 249 26.39 -0.10 13.87
CA ALA A 249 27.77 -0.52 14.11
C ALA A 249 28.83 0.42 13.49
N ASP A 250 28.47 1.16 12.44
CA ASP A 250 29.33 2.07 11.70
C ASP A 250 29.16 3.54 12.15
N GLY A 251 28.29 3.80 13.13
CA GLY A 251 28.00 5.13 13.66
C GLY A 251 27.03 5.95 12.79
N ASN A 252 26.31 5.30 11.89
CA ASN A 252 25.24 5.90 11.11
C ASN A 252 23.94 5.86 11.89
N ARG A 253 23.03 6.77 11.54
CA ARG A 253 21.65 6.74 12.01
C ARG A 253 20.73 7.25 10.93
N PHE A 254 19.49 6.79 10.95
CA PHE A 254 18.47 7.22 10.01
C PHE A 254 18.19 8.71 10.21
N GLU A 255 18.19 9.47 9.12
CA GLU A 255 17.83 10.90 9.12
C GLU A 255 17.31 11.30 7.74
N ILE A 256 16.11 11.84 7.69
CA ILE A 256 15.53 12.49 6.52
C ILE A 256 15.17 13.94 6.84
N ALA A 257 15.08 14.79 5.82
CA ALA A 257 14.70 16.18 5.94
C ALA A 257 13.47 16.52 5.10
N LEU A 258 12.42 17.00 5.75
CA LEU A 258 11.24 17.56 5.12
C LEU A 258 11.42 19.08 4.99
N HIS A 259 11.17 19.63 3.82
CA HIS A 259 11.17 21.07 3.61
C HIS A 259 9.85 21.69 4.10
N GLY A 260 9.93 22.50 5.15
CA GLY A 260 8.77 23.05 5.87
C GLY A 260 8.85 22.85 7.38
N ASP A 261 7.97 23.55 8.11
CA ASP A 261 7.75 23.33 9.53
C ASP A 261 6.52 22.43 9.71
N PHE A 262 6.78 21.19 10.11
CA PHE A 262 5.77 20.17 10.36
C PHE A 262 5.72 19.75 11.84
N ILE A 263 6.34 20.54 12.74
CA ILE A 263 6.26 20.27 14.17
C ILE A 263 4.82 20.33 14.65
N GLY A 264 4.39 19.29 15.36
CA GLY A 264 3.01 19.15 15.85
C GLY A 264 1.97 18.84 14.77
N GLN A 265 2.37 18.75 13.49
CA GLN A 265 1.50 18.35 12.39
C GLN A 265 1.71 16.89 11.99
N LEU A 266 2.93 16.39 12.13
CA LEU A 266 3.23 14.97 11.93
C LEU A 266 2.70 14.12 13.08
N SER A 267 2.09 13.00 12.72
CA SER A 267 1.56 12.00 13.64
C SER A 267 1.93 10.60 13.15
N ALA A 268 1.64 9.57 13.95
CA ALA A 268 1.85 8.18 13.53
C ALA A 268 1.10 7.81 12.25
N ASN A 269 0.00 8.50 11.92
CA ASN A 269 -0.72 8.28 10.67
C ASN A 269 0.08 8.67 9.43
N ASN A 270 1.10 9.53 9.56
CA ASN A 270 1.95 9.95 8.45
C ASN A 270 3.07 8.96 8.15
N PHE A 271 3.18 7.88 8.92
CA PHE A 271 4.24 6.90 8.82
C PHE A 271 3.68 5.49 8.70
N VAL A 272 4.40 4.63 8.00
CA VAL A 272 4.20 3.19 8.03
C VAL A 272 5.32 2.61 8.89
N PHE A 273 4.97 2.07 10.05
CA PHE A 273 5.90 1.50 11.02
C PHE A 273 5.92 -0.03 10.96
N ALA A 274 7.00 -0.63 11.47
CA ALA A 274 7.09 -2.06 11.66
C ALA A 274 6.03 -2.54 12.66
N SER A 275 5.39 -3.67 12.36
CA SER A 275 4.45 -4.28 13.29
C SER A 275 5.16 -4.66 14.60
N THR A 276 4.63 -4.22 15.73
CA THR A 276 5.12 -4.64 17.05
C THR A 276 4.66 -6.08 17.28
N SER A 277 5.55 -7.07 17.05
CA SER A 277 5.31 -8.41 17.56
C SER A 277 5.20 -8.34 19.08
N SER A 278 3.99 -8.49 19.59
CA SER A 278 3.67 -8.59 21.02
C SER A 278 4.16 -9.94 21.58
N THR A 279 5.48 -10.10 21.71
CA THR A 279 6.07 -11.22 22.44
C THR A 279 7.13 -10.71 23.40
N GLN A 280 6.68 -10.14 24.53
CA GLN A 280 7.29 -10.26 25.86
C GLN A 280 6.50 -9.41 26.87
N SER A 281 5.57 -10.02 27.62
CA SER A 281 5.27 -9.71 29.03
C SER A 281 3.95 -10.38 29.49
N GLU A 282 3.93 -11.71 29.59
CA GLU A 282 3.04 -12.42 30.53
C GLU A 282 3.83 -13.48 31.32
N ALA A 283 4.98 -13.06 31.86
CA ALA A 283 5.68 -13.81 32.89
C ALA A 283 5.94 -12.87 34.07
N GLY A 284 4.89 -12.56 34.84
CA GLY A 284 5.08 -11.74 36.03
C GLY A 284 3.85 -11.03 36.59
N ASN A 285 2.71 -11.71 36.75
CA ASN A 285 1.80 -11.31 37.82
C ASN A 285 0.86 -12.44 38.27
N ALA A 286 1.42 -13.45 38.92
CA ALA A 286 0.65 -14.43 39.68
C ALA A 286 1.15 -14.48 41.12
N ALA A 287 0.93 -13.40 41.86
CA ALA A 287 0.91 -13.44 43.32
C ALA A 287 0.04 -12.30 43.87
N THR A 288 -0.80 -12.65 44.85
CA THR A 288 -1.61 -11.77 45.72
C THR A 288 -3.02 -11.38 45.26
N ALA A 289 -3.95 -12.31 45.44
CA ALA A 289 -5.27 -11.98 45.99
C ALA A 289 -5.85 -13.21 46.70
N GLN A 290 -5.56 -13.30 48.00
CA GLN A 290 -6.23 -14.19 48.93
C GLN A 290 -7.44 -13.46 49.50
N ALA A 291 -8.65 -14.00 49.28
CA ALA A 291 -9.64 -14.33 50.32
C ALA A 291 -11.11 -14.25 49.84
N ALA A 292 -11.78 -15.39 50.04
CA ALA A 292 -13.18 -15.59 50.38
C ALA A 292 -14.27 -15.31 49.33
N VAL A 293 -15.04 -16.35 48.97
CA VAL A 293 -16.40 -16.61 49.52
C VAL A 293 -16.98 -17.88 48.87
N VAL A 294 -17.18 -18.90 49.72
CA VAL A 294 -18.27 -19.89 49.76
C VAL A 294 -18.24 -21.12 48.81
N ALA A 295 -18.14 -22.28 49.47
CA ALA A 295 -18.32 -23.64 48.97
C ALA A 295 -19.80 -23.98 48.65
N PRO A 296 -20.03 -25.09 47.93
CA PRO A 296 -20.58 -26.24 48.66
C PRO A 296 -19.87 -27.57 48.35
N GLU A 297 -19.66 -28.35 49.41
CA GLU A 297 -19.39 -29.79 49.39
C GLU A 297 -20.56 -30.54 48.75
N ILE A 298 -20.29 -31.46 47.82
CA ILE A 298 -21.04 -32.73 47.70
C ILE A 298 -20.05 -33.86 47.43
N GLU A 299 -20.06 -34.83 48.35
CA GLU A 299 -19.30 -36.08 48.40
C GLU A 299 -19.37 -36.94 47.12
N VAL A 300 -18.25 -37.61 46.83
CA VAL A 300 -18.18 -38.77 45.94
C VAL A 300 -18.04 -40.04 46.78
N VAL A 301 -19.04 -40.92 46.71
CA VAL A 301 -18.95 -42.37 46.99
C VAL A 301 -20.02 -43.00 46.07
N GLY A 302 -19.81 -43.98 45.19
CA GLY A 302 -18.91 -45.12 45.17
C GLY A 302 -19.74 -46.42 45.13
N LEU A 303 -19.63 -47.17 44.02
CA LEU A 303 -19.85 -48.62 43.85
C LEU A 303 -21.26 -49.27 43.68
N ALA A 304 -21.40 -49.89 42.48
CA ALA A 304 -21.67 -51.32 42.21
C ALA A 304 -23.09 -51.96 42.30
N HIS A 305 -23.48 -52.54 41.15
CA HIS A 305 -24.13 -53.85 40.92
C HIS A 305 -25.29 -54.35 41.81
N HIS A 306 -26.49 -54.52 41.22
CA HIS A 306 -27.15 -55.85 41.08
C HIS A 306 -28.47 -55.81 40.27
N GLU A 307 -28.63 -56.82 39.42
CA GLU A 307 -29.83 -57.60 39.04
C GLU A 307 -31.22 -56.90 38.94
N ALA A 308 -31.85 -56.86 37.76
CA ALA A 308 -32.72 -57.90 37.17
C ALA A 308 -33.98 -58.21 37.99
N ILE A 309 -35.17 -58.09 37.36
CA ILE A 309 -36.23 -59.11 37.26
C ILE A 309 -37.51 -58.49 36.64
N ALA A 310 -38.04 -59.24 35.65
CA ALA A 310 -39.41 -59.35 35.12
C ALA A 310 -40.10 -58.14 34.48
#